data_AF-A0A9E8N1V0-F1
#
_entry.id   AF-A0A9E8N1V0-F1
#
_cell.length_a   1.000
_cell.length_b   1.000
_cell.length_c   1.000
_cell.angle_alpha   90.00
_cell.angle_beta   90.00
_cell.angle_gamma   90.00
#
_symmetry.space_group_name_H-M   'P 1'
#
loop_
_entity.id
_entity.type
_entity.pdbx_description
1 polymer ?
#
loop_
_entity_poly.entity_id
_entity_poly.type
_entity_poly.pdbx_seq_one_letter_code
_entity_poly.pdbx_strand_id
1 'polypeptide(L)' 'MTTRGYPVSDFEQRAADISVDHPLVMENYRTAHDIALRQTRGQANTEDLRLAMIQYRTLFEELVGEPQK' A
#
# COMPACT_ATOMS: atom_id res chain seq x y z
N MET A 1 23.04 4.25 1.45
CA MET A 1 23.33 3.21 2.46
C MET A 1 22.23 2.17 2.39
N THR A 2 22.47 1.07 1.66
CA THR A 2 21.50 -0.01 1.43
C THR A 2 21.68 -1.05 2.51
N THR A 3 20.88 -0.97 3.57
CA THR A 3 20.97 -1.89 4.70
C THR A 3 20.34 -3.22 4.33
N ARG A 4 21.18 -4.23 4.06
CA ARG A 4 20.86 -5.66 3.92
C ARG A 4 19.83 -6.04 2.85
N GLY A 5 20.27 -6.14 1.59
CA GLY A 5 19.82 -7.16 0.62
C GLY A 5 18.35 -7.23 0.20
N TYR A 6 17.45 -6.57 0.91
CA TYR A 6 16.10 -6.25 0.54
C TYR A 6 16.20 -4.79 0.12
N PRO A 7 16.25 -4.47 -1.18
CA PRO A 7 15.82 -3.12 -1.53
C PRO A 7 14.46 -2.97 -0.85
N VAL A 8 14.33 -2.00 0.05
CA VAL A 8 13.01 -1.46 0.33
C VAL A 8 12.60 -0.86 -1.00
N SER A 9 12.09 -1.70 -1.91
CA SER A 9 11.82 -1.29 -3.26
C SER A 9 10.89 -0.09 -3.14
N ASP A 10 11.18 0.95 -3.91
CA ASP A 10 10.35 2.14 -3.93
C ASP A 10 8.88 1.74 -4.10
N PHE A 11 7.98 2.55 -3.55
CA PHE A 11 6.55 2.28 -3.58
C PHE A 11 6.08 1.83 -4.98
N GLU A 12 6.65 2.43 -6.04
CA GLU A 12 6.37 2.09 -7.43
C GLU A 12 6.73 0.64 -7.80
N GLN A 13 7.83 0.11 -7.29
CA GLN A 13 8.22 -1.28 -7.55
C GLN A 13 7.29 -2.26 -6.83
N ARG A 14 6.93 -1.97 -5.57
CA ARG A 14 5.94 -2.80 -4.84
C ARG A 14 4.57 -2.74 -5.51
N ALA A 15 4.19 -1.57 -6.00
CA ALA A 15 2.96 -1.39 -6.76
C ALA A 15 3.00 -2.16 -8.07
N ALA A 16 4.14 -2.20 -8.76
CA ALA A 16 4.33 -2.99 -9.97
C ALA A 16 4.20 -4.49 -9.68
N ASP A 17 4.86 -4.99 -8.63
CA ASP A 17 4.78 -6.40 -8.23
C ASP A 17 3.33 -6.80 -7.86
N ILE A 18 2.66 -6.00 -7.03
CA ILE A 18 1.25 -6.23 -6.65
C ILE A 18 0.31 -6.14 -7.86
N SER A 19 0.60 -5.27 -8.84
CA SER A 19 -0.24 -5.12 -10.02
C SER A 19 -0.24 -6.31 -10.97
N VAL A 20 0.84 -7.10 -10.97
CA VAL A 20 0.97 -8.29 -11.80
C VAL A 20 0.03 -9.38 -11.31
N ASP A 21 -0.02 -9.60 -9.99
CA ASP A 21 -0.82 -10.66 -9.38
C ASP A 21 -2.24 -10.19 -9.01
N HIS A 22 -2.41 -8.92 -8.62
CA HIS A 22 -3.66 -8.39 -8.09
C HIS A 22 -3.96 -6.95 -8.61
N PRO A 23 -4.37 -6.79 -9.87
CA PRO A 23 -4.68 -5.48 -10.44
C PRO A 23 -5.85 -4.75 -9.75
N LEU A 24 -6.83 -5.49 -9.20
CA LEU A 24 -8.00 -4.89 -8.53
C LEU A 24 -7.67 -4.18 -7.21
N VAL A 25 -6.65 -4.62 -6.48
CA VAL A 25 -6.26 -4.03 -5.20
C VAL A 25 -5.21 -2.92 -5.35
N MET A 26 -4.65 -2.75 -6.56
CA MET A 26 -3.68 -1.71 -6.87
C MET A 26 -4.26 -0.30 -6.64
N GLU A 27 -5.54 -0.07 -6.97
CA GLU A 27 -6.19 1.23 -6.80
C GLU A 27 -6.30 1.62 -5.32
N ASN A 28 -6.66 0.66 -4.46
CA ASN A 28 -6.72 0.85 -3.01
C ASN A 28 -5.32 1.10 -2.43
N TYR A 29 -4.30 0.39 -2.92
CA TYR A 29 -2.91 0.61 -2.49
C TYR A 29 -2.40 2.01 -2.82
N ARG A 30 -2.69 2.51 -4.03
CA ARG A 30 -2.29 3.85 -4.48
C ARG A 30 -3.01 4.95 -3.70
N THR A 31 -4.31 4.77 -3.48
CA THR A 31 -5.13 5.73 -2.74
C THR A 31 -4.69 5.83 -1.27
N ALA A 32 -4.44 4.69 -0.62
CA ALA A 32 -3.91 4.66 0.75
C ALA A 32 -2.53 5.32 0.86
N HIS A 33 -1.66 5.10 -0.14
CA HIS A 33 -0.33 5.71 -0.18
C HIS A 33 -0.37 7.22 -0.39
N ASP A 34 -1.26 7.72 -1.25
CA ASP A 34 -1.46 9.15 -1.46
C ASP A 34 -1.88 9.86 -0.16
N ILE A 35 -2.78 9.23 0.61
CA ILE A 35 -3.20 9.76 1.92
C ILE A 35 -2.03 9.74 2.92
N ALA A 36 -1.22 8.69 2.94
CA ALA A 36 -0.02 8.62 3.79
C ALA A 36 1.03 9.69 3.42
N LEU A 37 1.21 9.95 2.12
CA LEU A 37 2.08 11.04 1.65
C LEU A 37 1.55 12.42 2.07
N ARG A 38 0.24 12.65 1.97
CA ARG A 38 -0.41 13.88 2.46
C ARG A 38 -0.25 14.05 3.97
N GLN A 39 -0.33 12.96 4.73
CA GLN A 39 -0.07 12.98 6.17
C GLN A 39 1.37 13.38 6.48
N THR A 40 2.34 12.86 5.74
CA THR A 40 3.75 13.21 5.90
C THR A 40 4.00 14.72 5.69
N ARG A 41 3.15 15.37 4.90
CA ARG A 41 3.15 16.83 4.66
C ARG A 41 2.30 17.63 5.68
N GLY A 42 1.70 16.97 6.67
CA GLY A 42 0.82 17.60 7.66
C GLY A 42 -0.54 18.04 7.11
N GLN A 43 -0.96 17.52 5.95
CA GLN A 43 -2.18 17.93 5.25
C GLN A 43 -3.32 16.90 5.37
N ALA A 44 -3.14 15.83 6.14
CA ALA A 44 -4.17 14.80 6.35
C ALA A 44 -4.69 14.83 7.79
N ASN A 45 -5.98 14.60 7.95
CA ASN A 45 -6.62 14.50 9.26
C ASN A 45 -6.47 13.07 9.81
N THR A 46 -6.69 12.88 11.11
CA THR A 46 -6.69 11.55 11.75
C THR A 46 -7.74 10.61 11.15
N GLU A 47 -8.84 11.16 10.64
CA GLU A 47 -9.88 10.41 9.92
C GLU A 47 -9.40 9.90 8.54
N ASP A 48 -8.62 10.70 7.81
CA ASP A 48 -8.01 10.27 6.54
C ASP A 48 -7.02 9.13 6.75
N LEU A 49 -6.22 9.20 7.83
CA LEU A 49 -5.33 8.12 8.26
C LEU A 49 -6.10 6.82 8.56
N ARG A 50 -7.27 6.92 9.20
CA ARG A 50 -8.10 5.74 9.46
C ARG A 50 -8.59 5.11 8.15
N LEU A 51 -9.02 5.92 7.19
CA LEU A 51 -9.40 5.44 5.85
C LEU A 51 -8.24 4.77 5.13
N ALA A 52 -7.04 5.36 5.17
CA ALA A 52 -5.84 4.76 4.58
C ALA A 52 -5.50 3.40 5.20
N MET A 53 -5.61 3.27 6.53
CA MET A 53 -5.38 2.02 7.25
C MET A 53 -6.38 0.92 6.89
N ILE A 54 -7.66 1.28 6.65
CA ILE A 54 -8.67 0.33 6.19
C ILE A 54 -8.34 -0.17 4.77
N GLN A 55 -7.96 0.72 3.87
CA GLN A 55 -7.55 0.34 2.51
C GLN A 55 -6.30 -0.56 2.50
N TYR A 56 -5.33 -0.26 3.38
CA TYR A 56 -4.17 -1.14 3.57
C TYR A 56 -4.55 -2.51 4.15
N ARG A 57 -5.54 -2.55 5.04
CA ARG A 57 -6.03 -3.82 5.60
C ARG A 57 -6.66 -4.69 4.52
N THR A 58 -7.52 -4.13 3.66
CA THR A 58 -8.10 -4.89 2.53
C THR A 58 -7.02 -5.44 1.61
N LEU A 59 -6.01 -4.64 1.28
CA LEU A 59 -4.87 -5.10 0.49
C LEU A 59 -4.11 -6.23 1.20
N PHE A 60 -3.88 -6.11 2.50
CA PHE A 60 -3.18 -7.14 3.27
C PHE A 60 -4.00 -8.43 3.35
N GLU A 61 -5.31 -8.33 3.54
CA GLU A 61 -6.22 -9.47 3.53
C GLU A 61 -6.25 -10.17 2.17
N GLU A 62 -6.13 -9.45 1.06
CA GLU A 62 -6.05 -10.02 -0.30
C GLU A 62 -4.67 -10.62 -0.63
N LEU A 63 -3.57 -10.04 -0.10
CA LEU A 63 -2.21 -10.55 -0.31
C LEU A 63 -1.85 -11.74 0.60
N VAL A 64 -2.42 -11.78 1.81
CA VAL A 64 -2.09 -12.78 2.84
C VAL A 64 -3.22 -13.80 3.02
N GLY A 65 -4.46 -13.43 2.67
CA GLY A 65 -5.53 -14.40 2.50
C GLY A 65 -5.13 -15.37 1.40
N GLU A 66 -5.21 -16.67 1.71
CA GLU A 66 -4.87 -17.69 0.73
C GLU A 66 -5.64 -17.43 -0.58
N PRO A 67 -4.99 -17.55 -1.75
CA PRO A 67 -5.70 -17.47 -3.02
C PRO A 67 -6.82 -18.50 -2.95
N GLN A 68 -8.06 -18.02 -2.86
CA GLN A 68 -9.22 -18.89 -2.93
C GLN A 68 -9.15 -19.58 -4.30
N LYS A 69 -8.77 -20.86 -4.27
CA LYS A 69 -8.72 -21.78 -5.41
C LYS A 69 -9.93 -21.66 -6.32
#